data_AF-R9ABL5-F1
#
_entry.id   AF-R9ABL5-F1
#
_cell.length_a   1.000
_cell.length_b   1.000
_cell.length_c   1.000
_cell.angle_alpha   90.00
_cell.angle_beta   90.00
_cell.angle_gamma   90.00
#
_symmetry.space_group_name_H-M   'P 1'
#
loop_
_entity.id
_entity.type
_entity.pdbx_description
1 polymer ?
#
loop_
_entity_poly.entity_id
_entity_poly.type
_entity_poly.pdbx_seq_one_letter_code
_entity_poly.pdbx_strand_id
1 'polypeptide(L)'
;MARRSREKKNRTHKKGGLLSHAPGSEENSSFKIPKSFVIKSGDVGKSINQLVKEIRGVLEPNTASRLKERKKNKLPDFLALTSTLGLTHIVIFTRSANHVNMRLARTPKGPTLHFRVERYSLMSDLKNSSKRIGNLSNTHNVPPLLVLNGFESDSKPHKLMTQLFQSLFPPLDVSNLPLSQARRLLLLSYNASTRTIDMRHYEITVKPYGVSKRVRRVVPGASTANKLPNLSNVQDISQYILNQDNSGYESAATSDSEVESEVDETGQPVRVVQLAEDFVGRGNKKDEKRAIKLKEIGPRMELSLVKITTGLAGSQPKKHGLGGNNEGEVLFHEYINKSKREVKDLAKKHTERKAEVARRRKEQEANVERKRKDKEDRKAKGEQVEEEDEVDEEEVDDEFGEMGDPEEDLENLDFDEPSEEEEESESESDDNSSNKKAKTS
;
A
#
# COMPACT_ATOMS: atom_id res chain seq x y z
N MET A 1 -2.47 18.70 63.10
CA MET A 1 -2.71 19.82 62.16
C MET A 1 -3.10 19.25 60.80
N ALA A 2 -4.40 19.17 60.52
CA ALA A 2 -4.94 18.75 59.23
C ALA A 2 -5.68 19.95 58.63
N ARG A 3 -5.22 20.46 57.47
CA ARG A 3 -5.89 21.57 56.75
C ARG A 3 -6.57 21.01 55.51
N ARG A 4 -7.91 21.04 55.55
CA ARG A 4 -8.84 20.72 54.47
C ARG A 4 -8.79 21.76 53.33
N SER A 5 -8.89 21.21 52.11
CA SER A 5 -9.41 21.70 50.82
C SER A 5 -9.52 23.20 50.53
N ARG A 6 -9.11 23.59 49.31
CA ARG A 6 -9.86 24.51 48.43
C ARG A 6 -9.46 24.31 46.97
N GLU A 7 -10.22 23.45 46.30
CA GLU A 7 -10.18 23.25 44.85
C GLU A 7 -10.88 24.44 44.16
N LYS A 8 -10.19 25.14 43.26
CA LYS A 8 -10.72 26.30 42.53
C LYS A 8 -11.41 25.84 41.26
N LYS A 9 -12.75 25.94 41.22
CA LYS A 9 -13.56 25.82 40.00
C LYS A 9 -13.44 27.10 39.18
N ASN A 10 -12.90 27.01 37.97
CA ASN A 10 -13.04 28.06 36.96
C ASN A 10 -13.97 27.58 35.85
N ARG A 11 -15.21 28.07 35.88
CA ARG A 11 -16.12 28.10 34.73
C ARG A 11 -16.19 29.55 34.26
N THR A 12 -15.87 29.80 32.99
CA THR A 12 -16.35 30.99 32.29
C THR A 12 -16.40 30.70 30.80
N HIS A 13 -17.60 30.73 30.27
CA HIS A 13 -17.90 30.67 28.85
C HIS A 13 -17.27 31.87 28.13
N LYS A 14 -16.58 31.64 27.01
CA LYS A 14 -16.58 32.59 25.89
C LYS A 14 -17.30 31.93 24.71
N LYS A 15 -18.44 32.54 24.37
CA LYS A 15 -19.21 32.34 23.15
C LYS A 15 -18.37 32.70 21.91
N GLY A 16 -18.66 32.01 20.80
CA GLY A 16 -18.74 32.66 19.50
C GLY A 16 -17.49 32.60 18.62
N GLY A 17 -17.29 31.46 17.97
CA GLY A 17 -16.55 31.35 16.71
C GLY A 17 -17.16 30.20 15.93
N LEU A 18 -18.09 30.52 15.02
CA LEU A 18 -18.81 29.60 14.16
C LEU A 18 -17.82 28.69 13.40
N LEU A 19 -17.75 27.42 13.80
CA LEU A 19 -17.48 26.31 12.89
C LEU A 19 -18.71 25.40 12.98
N SER A 20 -19.78 25.86 12.32
CA SER A 20 -20.91 25.02 11.96
C SER A 20 -20.45 24.03 10.89
N HIS A 21 -20.07 22.83 11.31
CA HIS A 21 -20.26 21.63 10.49
C HIS A 21 -21.32 20.79 11.21
N ALA A 22 -22.56 21.07 10.85
CA ALA A 22 -23.68 20.19 11.12
C ALA A 22 -23.46 18.84 10.40
N PRO A 23 -23.93 17.72 10.98
CA PRO A 23 -23.87 16.42 10.35
C PRO A 23 -24.99 16.32 9.31
N GLY A 24 -24.64 15.93 8.08
CA GLY A 24 -25.61 15.62 7.03
C GLY A 24 -25.71 16.65 5.91
N SER A 25 -24.78 16.58 4.95
CA SER A 25 -25.04 16.80 3.52
C SER A 25 -23.71 16.73 2.76
N GLU A 26 -23.53 15.68 1.96
CA GLU A 26 -23.01 15.74 0.57
C GLU A 26 -22.79 14.30 0.08
N GLU A 27 -23.89 13.62 -0.25
CA GLU A 27 -23.88 12.84 -1.48
C GLU A 27 -24.04 13.84 -2.63
N ASN A 28 -22.97 14.07 -3.39
CA ASN A 28 -23.09 14.42 -4.79
C ASN A 28 -21.86 13.90 -5.54
N SER A 29 -22.17 13.25 -6.65
CA SER A 29 -21.33 12.41 -7.51
C SER A 29 -20.24 13.17 -8.27
N SER A 30 -19.22 13.64 -7.56
CA SER A 30 -17.91 13.98 -8.15
C SER A 30 -16.94 12.86 -7.77
N PHE A 31 -16.51 12.05 -8.75
CA PHE A 31 -15.57 10.92 -8.63
C PHE A 31 -15.01 10.73 -7.22
N LYS A 32 -15.54 9.75 -6.45
CA LYS A 32 -15.12 9.45 -5.09
C LYS A 32 -13.60 9.26 -5.07
N ILE A 33 -12.87 10.31 -4.69
CA ILE A 33 -11.41 10.33 -4.74
C ILE A 33 -10.92 9.16 -3.89
N PRO A 34 -10.12 8.23 -4.45
CA PRO A 34 -9.71 7.05 -3.72
C PRO A 34 -8.83 7.50 -2.57
N LYS A 35 -9.32 7.26 -1.35
CA LYS A 35 -8.58 7.49 -0.11
C LYS A 35 -7.89 6.21 0.33
N SER A 36 -6.65 6.34 0.75
CA SER A 36 -5.77 5.21 1.08
C SER A 36 -5.37 5.23 2.54
N PHE A 37 -5.16 4.05 3.09
CA PHE A 37 -4.83 3.83 4.49
C PHE A 37 -3.57 2.99 4.57
N VAL A 38 -2.50 3.50 5.18
CA VAL A 38 -1.24 2.74 5.29
C VAL A 38 -0.97 2.45 6.75
N ILE A 39 -0.88 1.18 7.11
CA ILE A 39 -0.63 0.72 8.48
C ILE A 39 0.44 -0.37 8.50
N LYS A 40 0.92 -0.66 9.71
CA LYS A 40 1.67 -1.86 10.06
C LYS A 40 0.79 -2.78 10.91
N SER A 41 1.06 -4.07 10.82
CA SER A 41 0.45 -5.08 11.66
C SER A 41 1.53 -5.78 12.48
N GLY A 42 1.34 -5.84 13.80
CA GLY A 42 2.28 -6.46 14.73
C GLY A 42 3.51 -5.61 15.04
N ASP A 43 4.53 -6.24 15.63
CA ASP A 43 5.78 -5.57 15.99
C ASP A 43 6.73 -5.52 14.79
N VAL A 44 6.64 -4.41 14.05
CA VAL A 44 7.56 -4.10 12.96
C VAL A 44 8.66 -3.16 13.48
N GLY A 45 9.92 -3.50 13.19
CA GLY A 45 11.08 -2.77 13.67
C GLY A 45 11.14 -1.30 13.21
N LYS A 46 12.15 -0.55 13.67
CA LYS A 46 12.31 0.89 13.38
C LYS A 46 12.33 1.21 11.88
N SER A 47 13.03 0.41 11.07
CA SER A 47 13.15 0.63 9.63
C SER A 47 11.80 0.54 8.91
N ILE A 48 10.97 -0.44 9.26
CA ILE A 48 9.63 -0.60 8.66
C ILE A 48 8.69 0.50 9.15
N ASN A 49 8.82 0.94 10.40
CA ASN A 49 8.07 2.11 10.89
C ASN A 49 8.39 3.37 10.11
N GLN A 50 9.66 3.54 9.70
CA GLN A 50 10.05 4.63 8.82
C GLN A 50 9.46 4.40 7.42
N LEU A 51 9.64 3.22 6.82
CA LEU A 51 9.08 2.89 5.51
C LEU A 51 7.58 3.17 5.41
N VAL A 52 6.78 2.80 6.42
CA VAL A 52 5.34 3.10 6.49
C VAL A 52 5.08 4.60 6.40
N LYS A 53 5.85 5.44 7.11
CA LYS A 53 5.73 6.90 7.02
C LYS A 53 6.13 7.43 5.65
N GLU A 54 7.14 6.84 5.03
CA GLU A 54 7.61 7.22 3.71
C GLU A 54 6.57 6.87 2.63
N ILE A 55 5.95 5.69 2.70
CA ILE A 55 4.85 5.27 1.81
C ILE A 55 3.60 6.15 2.01
N ARG A 56 3.31 6.58 3.25
CA ARG A 56 2.26 7.59 3.46
C ARG A 56 2.57 8.88 2.71
N GLY A 57 3.82 9.33 2.73
CA GLY A 57 4.27 10.50 1.99
C GLY A 57 4.14 10.34 0.46
N VAL A 58 4.39 9.14 -0.07
CA VAL A 58 4.17 8.83 -1.49
C VAL A 58 2.69 9.00 -1.86
N LEU A 59 1.78 8.50 -1.01
CA LEU A 59 0.34 8.47 -1.29
C LEU A 59 -0.44 9.70 -0.79
N GLU A 60 0.21 10.74 -0.25
CA GLU A 60 -0.43 12.03 0.03
C GLU A 60 -0.91 12.70 -1.27
N PRO A 61 -1.96 13.54 -1.26
CA PRO A 61 -2.76 14.00 -0.11
C PRO A 61 -3.87 13.03 0.32
N ASN A 62 -4.22 12.04 -0.51
CA ASN A 62 -5.39 11.18 -0.30
C ASN A 62 -5.17 10.07 0.74
N THR A 63 -4.14 10.21 1.57
CA THR A 63 -3.76 9.22 2.59
C THR A 63 -3.79 9.82 3.97
N ALA A 64 -4.21 9.03 4.95
CA ALA A 64 -4.18 9.42 6.37
C ALA A 64 -2.75 9.46 6.91
N SER A 65 -2.00 10.53 6.66
CA SER A 65 -0.58 10.64 7.04
C SER A 65 -0.36 10.81 8.55
N ARG A 66 -1.32 11.43 9.25
CA ARG A 66 -1.27 11.68 10.70
C ARG A 66 -1.73 10.51 11.56
N LEU A 67 -2.13 9.39 10.95
CA LEU A 67 -2.56 8.21 11.68
C LEU A 67 -1.41 7.67 12.55
N LYS A 68 -1.68 7.55 13.84
CA LYS A 68 -0.77 6.96 14.82
C LYS A 68 -1.30 5.60 15.26
N GLU A 69 -0.56 4.58 14.89
CA GLU A 69 -0.90 3.20 15.21
C GLU A 69 -0.37 2.85 16.61
N ARG A 70 -1.24 2.31 17.45
CA ARG A 70 -0.87 1.78 18.75
C ARG A 70 -0.64 0.28 18.63
N LYS A 71 0.28 -0.28 19.42
CA LYS A 71 0.55 -1.73 19.45
C LYS A 71 -0.68 -2.58 19.82
N LYS A 72 -1.65 -1.98 20.52
CA LYS A 72 -2.90 -2.64 20.93
C LYS A 72 -3.92 -2.76 19.80
N ASN A 73 -3.82 -1.95 18.75
CA ASN A 73 -4.82 -1.95 17.68
C ASN A 73 -4.68 -3.22 16.83
N LYS A 74 -5.80 -3.89 16.60
CA LYS A 74 -5.87 -5.07 15.71
C LYS A 74 -6.34 -4.65 14.32
N LEU A 75 -6.12 -5.53 13.34
CA LEU A 75 -6.58 -5.34 11.96
C LEU A 75 -8.10 -5.09 11.82
N PRO A 76 -9.00 -5.81 12.51
CA PRO A 76 -10.44 -5.54 12.45
C PRO A 76 -10.81 -4.11 12.90
N ASP A 77 -10.13 -3.56 13.90
CA ASP A 77 -10.37 -2.18 14.36
C ASP A 77 -10.11 -1.17 13.22
N PHE A 78 -9.04 -1.40 12.45
CA PHE A 78 -8.73 -0.58 11.29
C PHE A 78 -9.73 -0.74 10.16
N LEU A 79 -10.31 -1.93 10.01
CA LEU A 79 -11.36 -2.19 9.03
C LEU A 79 -12.65 -1.45 9.41
N ALA A 80 -13.06 -1.48 10.67
CA ALA A 80 -14.21 -0.70 11.15
C ALA A 80 -14.03 0.80 10.85
N LEU A 81 -12.81 1.33 11.05
CA LEU A 81 -12.48 2.72 10.72
C LEU A 81 -12.54 3.02 9.20
N THR A 82 -12.26 2.04 8.34
CA THR A 82 -12.34 2.29 6.90
C THR A 82 -13.75 2.56 6.41
N SER A 83 -14.74 1.89 7.00
CA SER A 83 -16.16 2.10 6.69
C SER A 83 -16.61 3.50 7.10
N THR A 84 -16.21 3.97 8.28
CA THR A 84 -16.60 5.30 8.79
C THR A 84 -15.88 6.45 8.09
N LEU A 85 -14.61 6.27 7.72
CA LEU A 85 -13.81 7.29 7.04
C LEU A 85 -13.97 7.29 5.50
N GLY A 86 -14.71 6.33 4.96
CA GLY A 86 -14.89 6.15 3.52
C GLY A 86 -13.58 5.81 2.79
N LEU A 87 -12.68 5.09 3.45
CA LEU A 87 -11.39 4.68 2.89
C LEU A 87 -11.59 3.55 1.86
N THR A 88 -10.91 3.67 0.73
CA THR A 88 -11.08 2.76 -0.42
C THR A 88 -9.99 1.69 -0.48
N HIS A 89 -8.78 2.03 -0.06
CA HIS A 89 -7.62 1.14 -0.14
C HIS A 89 -6.91 1.07 1.20
N ILE A 90 -6.37 -0.10 1.52
CA ILE A 90 -5.53 -0.32 2.68
C ILE A 90 -4.22 -1.01 2.27
N VAL A 91 -3.11 -0.48 2.77
CA VAL A 91 -1.76 -1.02 2.63
C VAL A 91 -1.29 -1.42 4.02
N ILE A 92 -0.90 -2.68 4.19
CA ILE A 92 -0.53 -3.25 5.47
C ILE A 92 0.87 -3.84 5.37
N PHE A 93 1.80 -3.30 6.15
CA PHE A 93 3.13 -3.87 6.32
C PHE A 93 3.16 -4.82 7.50
N THR A 94 3.60 -6.04 7.29
CA THR A 94 3.74 -7.07 8.33
C THR A 94 5.16 -7.61 8.28
N ARG A 95 5.75 -7.92 9.43
CA ARG A 95 7.08 -8.55 9.49
C ARG A 95 6.92 -9.97 9.99
N SER A 96 7.30 -10.93 9.17
CA SER A 96 7.51 -12.33 9.57
C SER A 96 8.95 -12.49 10.08
N ALA A 97 9.35 -13.69 10.53
CA ALA A 97 10.70 -13.94 11.05
C ALA A 97 11.80 -13.52 10.06
N ASN A 98 11.65 -13.90 8.78
CA ASN A 98 12.71 -13.73 7.78
C ASN A 98 12.41 -12.65 6.73
N HIS A 99 11.15 -12.24 6.57
CA HIS A 99 10.71 -11.40 5.44
C HIS A 99 9.70 -10.33 5.86
N VAL A 100 9.63 -9.26 5.08
CA VAL A 100 8.61 -8.21 5.21
C VAL A 100 7.55 -8.42 4.13
N ASN A 101 6.30 -8.46 4.56
CA ASN A 101 5.16 -8.65 3.68
C ASN A 101 4.37 -7.34 3.57
N MET A 102 4.04 -6.95 2.35
CA MET A 102 3.17 -5.82 2.06
C MET A 102 1.86 -6.37 1.48
N ARG A 103 0.75 -6.11 2.16
CA ARG A 103 -0.59 -6.41 1.65
C ARG A 103 -1.22 -5.14 1.13
N LEU A 104 -1.74 -5.17 -0.08
CA LEU A 104 -2.48 -4.06 -0.66
C LEU A 104 -3.88 -4.57 -1.01
N ALA A 105 -4.89 -3.99 -0.38
CA ALA A 105 -6.27 -4.44 -0.51
C ALA A 105 -7.24 -3.31 -0.80
N ARG A 106 -8.33 -3.67 -1.48
CA ARG A 106 -9.50 -2.80 -1.63
C ARG A 106 -10.50 -3.08 -0.52
N THR A 107 -10.85 -2.05 0.21
CA THR A 107 -11.74 -2.13 1.38
C THR A 107 -13.18 -1.80 0.94
N PRO A 108 -14.25 -2.42 1.49
CA PRO A 108 -14.31 -3.37 2.62
C PRO A 108 -14.18 -4.87 2.29
N LYS A 109 -14.50 -5.30 1.07
CA LYS A 109 -14.64 -6.74 0.76
C LYS A 109 -13.40 -7.44 0.16
N GLY A 110 -12.34 -6.71 -0.20
CA GLY A 110 -11.21 -7.27 -0.98
C GLY A 110 -11.56 -7.38 -2.48
N PRO A 111 -10.57 -7.36 -3.39
CA PRO A 111 -9.41 -8.26 -3.39
C PRO A 111 -8.17 -7.72 -2.65
N THR A 112 -7.31 -8.64 -2.24
CA THR A 112 -6.03 -8.38 -1.57
C THR A 112 -4.87 -8.98 -2.36
N LEU A 113 -3.87 -8.16 -2.66
CA LEU A 113 -2.59 -8.57 -3.21
C LEU A 113 -1.60 -8.73 -2.06
N HIS A 114 -0.95 -9.90 -2.00
CA HIS A 114 0.09 -10.17 -1.03
C HIS A 114 1.44 -10.13 -1.73
N PHE A 115 2.21 -9.10 -1.40
CA PHE A 115 3.57 -8.93 -1.87
C PHE A 115 4.56 -9.29 -0.77
N ARG A 116 5.65 -9.93 -1.16
CA ARG A 116 6.85 -10.05 -0.35
C ARG A 116 7.82 -8.95 -0.79
N VAL A 117 8.39 -8.24 0.17
CA VAL A 117 9.38 -7.19 -0.08
C VAL A 117 10.75 -7.86 -0.07
N GLU A 118 11.39 -7.99 -1.23
CA GLU A 118 12.74 -8.59 -1.33
C GLU A 118 13.80 -7.59 -0.89
N ARG A 119 13.73 -6.38 -1.44
CA ARG A 119 14.66 -5.29 -1.13
C ARG A 119 13.90 -4.01 -0.88
N TYR A 120 14.37 -3.23 0.10
CA TYR A 120 13.88 -1.88 0.33
C TYR A 120 15.02 -0.95 0.69
N SER A 121 14.86 0.34 0.40
CA SER A 121 15.78 1.39 0.82
C SER A 121 14.97 2.59 1.28
N LEU A 122 15.33 3.12 2.45
CA LEU A 122 14.65 4.26 3.05
C LEU A 122 15.09 5.56 2.35
N MET A 123 14.24 6.59 2.42
CA MET A 123 14.59 7.92 1.93
C MET A 123 15.82 8.50 2.64
N SER A 124 16.04 8.17 3.91
CA SER A 124 17.25 8.57 4.64
C SER A 124 18.52 8.02 3.99
N ASP A 125 18.48 6.76 3.58
CA ASP A 125 19.64 6.04 3.07
C ASP A 125 19.96 6.53 1.65
N LEU A 126 18.90 6.78 0.86
CA LEU A 126 19.03 7.42 -0.43
C LEU A 126 19.67 8.79 -0.28
N LYS A 127 19.18 9.65 0.64
CA LYS A 127 19.73 11.01 0.87
C LYS A 127 21.22 11.00 1.21
N ASN A 128 21.66 9.98 1.93
CA ASN A 128 23.07 9.79 2.25
C ASN A 128 23.88 9.29 1.05
N SER A 129 23.30 8.43 0.21
CA SER A 129 23.96 7.88 -0.98
C SER A 129 24.07 8.88 -2.13
N SER A 130 23.07 9.72 -2.35
CA SER A 130 23.02 10.65 -3.48
C SER A 130 22.69 12.07 -3.06
N LYS A 131 23.52 13.02 -3.52
CA LYS A 131 23.29 14.47 -3.32
C LYS A 131 22.09 15.01 -4.12
N ARG A 132 21.55 14.23 -5.07
CA ARG A 132 20.56 14.68 -6.07
C ARG A 132 19.14 14.19 -5.79
N ILE A 133 18.76 14.15 -4.52
CA ILE A 133 17.44 13.66 -4.12
C ILE A 133 16.44 14.81 -4.00
N GLY A 134 15.23 14.54 -4.51
CA GLY A 134 14.09 15.43 -4.46
C GLY A 134 13.59 15.59 -3.03
N ASN A 135 13.03 16.76 -2.74
CA ASN A 135 12.44 17.03 -1.43
C ASN A 135 10.93 16.85 -1.51
N LEU A 136 10.41 15.96 -0.68
CA LEU A 136 8.98 15.68 -0.64
C LEU A 136 8.15 16.87 -0.11
N SER A 137 8.75 17.70 0.76
CA SER A 137 8.06 18.77 1.53
C SER A 137 7.23 19.76 0.69
N ASN A 138 7.61 20.02 -0.56
CA ASN A 138 6.91 20.98 -1.41
C ASN A 138 5.92 20.34 -2.40
N THR A 139 5.87 19.00 -2.45
CA THR A 139 5.16 18.24 -3.49
C THR A 139 4.02 17.35 -2.94
N HIS A 140 3.89 17.23 -1.62
CA HIS A 140 2.86 16.42 -0.94
C HIS A 140 1.40 16.77 -1.27
N ASN A 141 1.11 18.03 -1.63
CA ASN A 141 -0.26 18.49 -1.88
C ASN A 141 -0.90 17.91 -3.16
N VAL A 142 -0.09 17.28 -4.01
CA VAL A 142 -0.48 16.87 -5.36
C VAL A 142 -0.27 15.36 -5.51
N PRO A 143 -1.27 14.55 -5.87
CA PRO A 143 -1.10 13.10 -5.99
C PRO A 143 -0.05 12.73 -7.05
N PRO A 144 0.69 11.63 -6.88
CA PRO A 144 1.66 11.20 -7.88
C PRO A 144 0.97 10.59 -9.11
N LEU A 145 1.59 10.77 -10.28
CA LEU A 145 1.20 10.12 -11.52
C LEU A 145 1.72 8.68 -11.53
N LEU A 146 0.86 7.71 -11.80
CA LEU A 146 1.24 6.31 -11.89
C LEU A 146 1.74 5.98 -13.29
N VAL A 147 2.94 5.44 -13.41
CA VAL A 147 3.48 4.86 -14.64
C VAL A 147 3.73 3.38 -14.42
N LEU A 148 3.09 2.56 -15.24
CA LEU A 148 3.24 1.11 -15.26
C LEU A 148 4.11 0.74 -16.46
N ASN A 149 5.26 0.12 -16.20
CA ASN A 149 6.17 -0.36 -17.23
C ASN A 149 6.30 -1.90 -17.16
N GLY A 150 6.24 -2.57 -18.31
CA GLY A 150 6.45 -4.02 -18.39
C GLY A 150 5.29 -4.88 -17.85
N PHE A 151 4.13 -4.31 -17.53
CA PHE A 151 2.97 -5.10 -17.12
C PHE A 151 2.30 -5.69 -18.36
N GLU A 152 2.37 -7.01 -18.52
CA GLU A 152 1.66 -7.74 -19.58
C GLU A 152 0.15 -7.72 -19.32
N SER A 153 -0.64 -7.42 -20.35
CA SER A 153 -2.11 -7.36 -20.27
C SER A 153 -2.80 -8.72 -20.27
N ASP A 154 -2.09 -9.77 -20.69
CA ASP A 154 -2.69 -11.05 -21.07
C ASP A 154 -2.87 -11.99 -19.89
N SER A 155 -2.03 -11.86 -18.86
CA SER A 155 -2.15 -12.61 -17.62
C SER A 155 -3.20 -11.97 -16.70
N LYS A 156 -4.21 -12.75 -16.35
CA LYS A 156 -5.24 -12.40 -15.34
C LYS A 156 -4.68 -11.76 -14.05
N PRO A 157 -3.60 -12.30 -13.41
CA PRO A 157 -3.05 -11.69 -12.21
C PRO A 157 -2.48 -10.28 -12.45
N HIS A 158 -1.80 -10.06 -13.58
CA HIS A 158 -1.24 -8.75 -13.92
C HIS A 158 -2.33 -7.73 -14.23
N LYS A 159 -3.43 -8.14 -14.87
CA LYS A 159 -4.60 -7.27 -15.08
C LYS A 159 -5.23 -6.82 -13.76
N LEU A 160 -5.44 -7.73 -12.82
CA LEU A 160 -5.98 -7.41 -11.50
C LEU A 160 -5.04 -6.47 -10.73
N MET A 161 -3.75 -6.75 -10.80
CA MET A 161 -2.71 -5.95 -10.16
C MET A 161 -2.67 -4.52 -10.73
N THR A 162 -2.65 -4.38 -12.06
CA THR A 162 -2.72 -3.10 -12.76
C THR A 162 -3.98 -2.33 -12.38
N GLN A 163 -5.15 -2.99 -12.38
CA GLN A 163 -6.40 -2.35 -12.00
C GLN A 163 -6.38 -1.85 -10.55
N LEU A 164 -5.77 -2.61 -9.64
CA LEU A 164 -5.71 -2.25 -8.23
C LEU A 164 -4.72 -1.12 -7.95
N PHE A 165 -3.57 -1.10 -8.63
CA PHE A 165 -2.65 0.04 -8.58
C PHE A 165 -3.26 1.30 -9.22
N GLN A 166 -3.99 1.15 -10.33
CA GLN A 166 -4.72 2.26 -10.96
C GLN A 166 -5.82 2.80 -10.04
N SER A 167 -6.58 1.93 -9.36
CA SER A 167 -7.64 2.38 -8.45
C SER A 167 -7.12 3.08 -7.20
N LEU A 168 -5.84 2.90 -6.84
CA LEU A 168 -5.20 3.59 -5.71
C LEU A 168 -5.10 5.11 -5.94
N PHE A 169 -5.06 5.54 -7.20
CA PHE A 169 -4.94 6.93 -7.60
C PHE A 169 -6.24 7.42 -8.26
N PRO A 170 -6.54 8.72 -8.17
CA PRO A 170 -7.66 9.29 -8.91
C PRO A 170 -7.52 8.97 -10.41
N PRO A 171 -8.62 8.69 -11.11
CA PRO A 171 -8.56 8.49 -12.56
C PRO A 171 -7.98 9.75 -13.22
N LEU A 172 -7.08 9.56 -14.18
CA LEU A 172 -6.35 10.64 -14.84
C LEU A 172 -6.85 10.80 -16.27
N ASP A 173 -7.43 11.95 -16.57
CA ASP A 173 -7.78 12.35 -17.94
C ASP A 173 -6.63 13.16 -18.53
N VAL A 174 -5.89 12.56 -19.48
CA VAL A 174 -4.67 13.14 -20.07
C VAL A 174 -4.93 14.50 -20.73
N SER A 175 -6.12 14.71 -21.27
CA SER A 175 -6.49 15.95 -21.98
C SER A 175 -6.80 17.12 -21.04
N ASN A 176 -7.26 16.86 -19.82
CA ASN A 176 -7.75 17.89 -18.89
C ASN A 176 -6.86 18.07 -17.66
N LEU A 177 -5.69 17.41 -17.62
CA LEU A 177 -4.81 17.43 -16.47
C LEU A 177 -3.99 18.73 -16.42
N PRO A 178 -4.15 19.58 -15.39
CA PRO A 178 -3.35 20.79 -15.28
C PRO A 178 -1.89 20.45 -14.97
N LEU A 179 -0.94 21.11 -15.64
CA LEU A 179 0.50 20.81 -15.46
C LEU A 179 0.99 21.11 -14.03
N SER A 180 0.29 21.97 -13.29
CA SER A 180 0.56 22.19 -11.86
C SER A 180 0.36 20.94 -11.00
N GLN A 181 -0.42 19.96 -11.44
CA GLN A 181 -0.61 18.68 -10.75
C GLN A 181 0.43 17.61 -11.19
N ALA A 182 1.17 17.83 -12.27
CA ALA A 182 2.18 16.89 -12.75
C ALA A 182 3.54 17.10 -12.04
N ARG A 183 3.59 16.95 -10.71
CA ARG A 183 4.81 17.20 -9.91
C ARG A 183 5.54 15.95 -9.45
N ARG A 184 4.81 14.85 -9.27
CA ARG A 184 5.33 13.58 -8.73
C ARG A 184 4.95 12.42 -9.64
N LEU A 185 5.81 11.41 -9.68
CA LEU A 185 5.64 10.23 -10.50
C LEU A 185 6.04 8.98 -9.72
N LEU A 186 5.13 8.01 -9.66
CA LEU A 186 5.38 6.68 -9.14
C LEU A 186 5.57 5.74 -10.33
N LEU A 187 6.80 5.26 -10.51
CA LEU A 187 7.14 4.26 -11.50
C LEU A 187 7.04 2.88 -10.85
N LEU A 188 6.21 2.03 -11.44
CA LEU A 188 6.23 0.59 -11.20
C LEU A 188 6.78 -0.07 -12.47
N SER A 189 7.92 -0.75 -12.35
CA SER A 189 8.52 -1.50 -13.45
C SER A 189 8.49 -2.98 -13.12
N TYR A 190 7.75 -3.75 -13.90
CA TYR A 190 7.74 -5.21 -13.80
C TYR A 190 8.87 -5.79 -14.63
N ASN A 191 9.67 -6.66 -14.03
CA ASN A 191 10.71 -7.43 -14.71
C ASN A 191 10.21 -8.87 -14.91
N ALA A 192 10.01 -9.27 -16.17
CA ALA A 192 9.51 -10.60 -16.50
C ALA A 192 10.47 -11.73 -16.10
N SER A 193 11.78 -11.49 -16.13
CA SER A 193 12.81 -12.49 -15.82
C SER A 193 12.86 -12.83 -14.33
N THR A 194 12.80 -11.81 -13.47
CA THR A 194 12.86 -11.98 -12.01
C THR A 194 11.48 -12.08 -11.37
N ARG A 195 10.41 -11.76 -12.10
CA ARG A 195 9.03 -11.65 -11.61
C ARG A 195 8.86 -10.65 -10.47
N THR A 196 9.79 -9.69 -10.37
CA THR A 196 9.77 -8.64 -9.36
C THR A 196 9.29 -7.31 -9.94
N ILE A 197 8.68 -6.50 -9.07
CA ILE A 197 8.20 -5.16 -9.36
C ILE A 197 9.08 -4.17 -8.63
N ASP A 198 9.78 -3.34 -9.40
CA ASP A 198 10.53 -2.22 -8.90
C ASP A 198 9.60 -1.02 -8.73
N MET A 199 9.40 -0.59 -7.49
CA MET A 199 8.69 0.63 -7.14
C MET A 199 9.68 1.76 -6.87
N ARG A 200 9.58 2.83 -7.65
CA ARG A 200 10.43 4.03 -7.53
C ARG A 200 9.60 5.30 -7.62
N HIS A 201 9.94 6.28 -6.80
CA HIS A 201 9.22 7.54 -6.71
C HIS A 201 10.12 8.72 -7.10
N TYR A 202 9.65 9.50 -8.08
CA TYR A 202 10.37 10.60 -8.69
C TYR A 202 9.60 11.92 -8.56
N GLU A 203 10.34 13.01 -8.40
CA GLU A 203 9.93 14.38 -8.61
C GLU A 203 10.19 14.76 -10.07
N ILE A 204 9.19 15.35 -10.72
CA ILE A 204 9.33 15.89 -12.07
C ILE A 204 9.86 17.32 -11.96
N THR A 205 11.03 17.56 -12.54
CA THR A 205 11.64 18.88 -12.63
C THR A 205 11.83 19.29 -14.08
N VAL A 206 11.48 20.53 -14.40
CA VAL A 206 11.59 21.06 -15.76
C VAL A 206 12.76 22.04 -15.81
N LYS A 207 13.61 21.90 -16.82
CA LYS A 207 14.76 22.79 -17.07
C LYS A 207 14.65 23.46 -18.44
N PRO A 208 15.14 24.72 -18.60
CA PRO A 208 15.24 25.36 -19.90
C PRO A 208 16.15 24.56 -20.82
N TYR A 209 15.65 24.24 -22.01
CA TYR A 209 16.39 23.58 -23.10
C TYR A 209 17.04 24.64 -24.00
N GLY A 210 18.19 24.32 -24.60
CA GLY A 210 18.90 25.24 -25.51
C GLY A 210 19.68 26.39 -24.85
N VAL A 211 19.82 26.40 -23.51
CA VAL A 211 20.66 27.38 -22.78
C VAL A 211 21.79 26.70 -22.02
N SER A 212 23.00 27.23 -22.14
CA SER A 212 24.18 26.70 -21.43
C SER A 212 24.04 26.85 -19.91
N LYS A 213 24.73 26.01 -19.13
CA LYS A 213 24.71 26.07 -17.65
C LYS A 213 25.12 27.46 -17.13
N ARG A 214 26.04 28.14 -17.81
CA ARG A 214 26.51 29.50 -17.47
C ARG A 214 25.44 30.55 -17.71
N VAL A 215 24.81 30.54 -18.88
CA VAL A 215 23.67 31.42 -19.19
C VAL A 215 22.53 31.20 -18.19
N ARG A 216 22.26 29.94 -17.83
CA ARG A 216 21.24 29.59 -16.82
C ARG A 216 21.51 30.23 -15.44
N ARG A 217 22.77 30.38 -15.02
CA ARG A 217 23.12 31.00 -13.72
C ARG A 217 22.90 32.52 -13.72
N VAL A 218 23.04 33.17 -14.87
CA VAL A 218 22.96 34.63 -15.01
C VAL A 218 21.53 35.09 -15.33
N VAL A 219 20.79 34.33 -16.13
CA VAL A 219 19.42 34.69 -16.51
C VAL A 219 18.49 34.60 -15.30
N PRO A 220 17.86 35.72 -14.88
CA PRO A 220 16.89 35.73 -13.80
C PRO A 220 15.72 34.80 -14.12
N GLY A 221 15.53 33.79 -13.27
CA GLY A 221 14.49 32.78 -13.45
C GLY A 221 14.90 31.52 -14.21
N ALA A 222 16.09 31.45 -14.79
CA ALA A 222 16.62 30.18 -15.34
C ALA A 222 17.39 29.37 -14.27
N SER A 223 17.97 30.05 -13.27
CA SER A 223 18.67 29.44 -12.14
C SER A 223 17.70 29.09 -11.00
N THR A 224 17.84 27.89 -10.45
CA THR A 224 17.20 27.49 -9.18
C THR A 224 17.96 28.00 -7.95
N ALA A 225 19.22 28.41 -8.11
CA ALA A 225 20.03 28.97 -7.05
C ALA A 225 19.88 30.50 -7.03
N ASN A 226 19.45 31.05 -5.88
CA ASN A 226 19.41 32.50 -5.62
C ASN A 226 20.82 33.14 -5.54
N LYS A 227 21.88 32.33 -5.69
CA LYS A 227 23.26 32.82 -5.68
C LYS A 227 23.66 33.17 -7.10
N LEU A 228 23.66 34.46 -7.40
CA LEU A 228 24.26 34.97 -8.63
C LEU A 228 25.76 34.59 -8.63
N PRO A 229 26.32 34.21 -9.79
CA PRO A 229 27.76 34.01 -9.90
C PRO A 229 28.49 35.33 -9.61
N ASN A 230 29.69 35.24 -9.03
CA ASN A 230 30.53 36.42 -8.83
C ASN A 230 31.00 36.94 -10.19
N LEU A 231 30.39 38.00 -10.67
CA LEU A 231 30.74 38.66 -11.95
C LEU A 231 31.78 39.77 -11.78
N SER A 232 32.36 39.93 -10.58
CA SER A 232 33.31 41.01 -10.26
C SER A 232 34.57 41.00 -11.13
N ASN A 233 34.96 39.83 -11.63
CA ASN A 233 36.20 39.64 -12.39
C ASN A 233 35.98 39.75 -13.91
N VAL A 234 34.75 40.01 -14.35
CA VAL A 234 34.40 40.01 -15.77
C VAL A 234 33.82 41.37 -16.14
N GLN A 235 34.38 42.02 -17.16
CA GLN A 235 33.93 43.34 -17.60
C GLN A 235 32.71 43.25 -18.54
N ASP A 236 32.54 42.13 -19.25
CA ASP A 236 31.42 41.89 -20.16
C ASP A 236 30.76 40.51 -19.92
N ILE A 237 29.44 40.44 -20.04
CA ILE A 237 28.65 39.20 -19.92
C ILE A 237 29.06 38.20 -21.01
N SER A 238 29.43 38.71 -22.19
CA SER A 238 29.92 37.87 -23.30
C SER A 238 31.15 37.06 -22.88
N GLN A 239 32.10 37.66 -22.14
CA GLN A 239 33.29 36.98 -21.62
C GLN A 239 32.93 35.88 -20.61
N TYR A 240 31.91 36.08 -19.78
CA TYR A 240 31.46 35.02 -18.86
C TYR A 240 30.86 33.81 -19.59
N ILE A 241 30.08 34.07 -20.65
CA ILE A 241 29.43 33.03 -21.46
C ILE A 241 30.45 32.32 -22.37
N LEU A 242 31.40 33.06 -22.93
CA LEU A 242 32.37 32.59 -23.92
C LEU A 242 33.72 32.13 -23.36
N ASN A 243 34.01 32.32 -22.05
CA ASN A 243 35.30 31.91 -21.44
C ASN A 243 35.48 30.38 -21.45
N GLN A 244 35.86 29.84 -22.61
CA GLN A 244 36.26 28.47 -22.85
C GLN A 244 37.77 28.28 -22.56
N ASP A 245 38.54 29.38 -22.53
CA ASP A 245 39.99 29.33 -22.72
C ASP A 245 40.82 29.68 -21.47
N ASN A 246 40.21 29.96 -20.31
CA ASN A 246 40.94 30.23 -19.07
C ASN A 246 40.57 29.22 -17.98
N SER A 247 41.02 27.98 -18.20
CA SER A 247 41.03 26.86 -17.27
C SER A 247 42.05 27.09 -16.15
N GLY A 248 41.75 28.03 -15.26
CA GLY A 248 42.55 28.30 -14.07
C GLY A 248 41.65 28.48 -12.86
N TYR A 249 41.40 27.40 -12.13
CA TYR A 249 40.84 27.43 -10.77
C TYR A 249 39.32 27.67 -10.62
N GLU A 250 38.46 26.99 -11.39
CA GLU A 250 37.14 26.60 -10.85
C GLU A 250 37.28 25.23 -10.17
N SER A 251 37.09 25.21 -8.86
CA SER A 251 37.30 24.05 -8.00
C SER A 251 36.66 22.77 -8.57
N ALA A 252 37.36 21.66 -8.37
CA ALA A 252 37.12 20.28 -8.81
C ALA A 252 35.74 19.64 -8.46
N ALA A 253 34.70 20.44 -8.26
CA ALA A 253 33.32 20.02 -8.03
C ALA A 253 32.35 20.42 -9.17
N THR A 254 32.83 21.07 -10.24
CA THR A 254 31.97 21.52 -11.37
C THR A 254 32.42 21.01 -12.74
N SER A 255 33.45 20.15 -12.78
CA SER A 255 33.93 19.49 -13.99
C SER A 255 33.01 18.34 -14.39
N ASP A 256 31.82 18.68 -14.89
CA ASP A 256 31.09 17.76 -15.76
C ASP A 256 30.49 18.55 -16.92
N SER A 257 31.26 18.52 -18.02
CA SER A 257 30.87 18.55 -19.43
C SER A 257 29.78 19.55 -19.88
N GLU A 258 30.16 20.44 -20.79
CA GLU A 258 29.26 21.34 -21.55
C GLU A 258 28.41 20.61 -22.61
N VAL A 259 28.51 19.28 -22.68
CA VAL A 259 27.71 18.43 -23.57
C VAL A 259 26.32 18.09 -22.98
N GLU A 260 26.08 18.49 -21.72
CA GLU A 260 24.85 18.20 -20.97
C GLU A 260 23.55 18.88 -21.48
N SER A 261 23.65 19.75 -22.49
CA SER A 261 22.46 20.40 -23.10
C SER A 261 21.72 19.51 -24.11
N GLU A 262 22.38 18.49 -24.67
CA GLU A 262 21.81 17.58 -25.68
C GLU A 262 21.66 16.15 -25.14
N VAL A 263 22.53 15.76 -24.20
CA VAL A 263 22.55 14.44 -23.55
C VAL A 263 22.44 14.58 -22.03
N ASP A 264 21.64 13.75 -21.38
CA ASP A 264 21.67 13.57 -19.93
C ASP A 264 23.02 12.93 -19.52
N GLU A 265 23.36 13.00 -18.23
CA GLU A 265 24.62 12.48 -17.65
C GLU A 265 24.85 10.97 -17.87
N THR A 266 23.84 10.25 -18.37
CA THR A 266 23.88 8.85 -18.80
C THR A 266 24.15 8.68 -20.29
N GLY A 267 24.44 9.75 -21.04
CA GLY A 267 24.65 9.74 -22.49
C GLY A 267 23.38 9.58 -23.32
N GLN A 268 22.19 9.69 -22.70
CA GLN A 268 20.91 9.54 -23.39
C GLN A 268 20.36 10.89 -23.86
N PRO A 269 19.67 10.96 -25.02
CA PRO A 269 19.12 12.20 -25.52
C PRO A 269 18.10 12.78 -24.54
N VAL A 270 18.27 14.05 -24.19
CA VAL A 270 17.37 14.74 -23.28
C VAL A 270 15.99 14.82 -23.94
N ARG A 271 14.95 14.31 -23.27
CA ARG A 271 13.57 14.41 -23.78
C ARG A 271 13.10 15.86 -23.69
N VAL A 272 13.04 16.52 -24.84
CA VAL A 272 12.53 17.88 -25.01
C VAL A 272 11.03 17.84 -25.26
N VAL A 273 10.29 18.63 -24.50
CA VAL A 273 8.83 18.77 -24.63
C VAL A 273 8.49 20.25 -24.66
N GLN A 274 7.51 20.63 -25.47
CA GLN A 274 6.92 21.96 -25.44
C GLN A 274 5.86 22.03 -24.33
N LEU A 275 5.95 23.02 -23.44
CA LEU A 275 5.00 23.14 -22.34
C LEU A 275 3.63 23.62 -22.85
N ALA A 276 2.56 22.89 -22.55
CA ALA A 276 1.19 23.29 -22.89
C ALA A 276 0.62 24.39 -21.97
N GLU A 277 1.15 24.50 -20.75
CA GLU A 277 0.75 25.46 -19.71
C GLU A 277 1.98 25.89 -18.89
N ASP A 278 1.81 26.90 -18.05
CA ASP A 278 2.84 27.32 -17.11
C ASP A 278 3.12 26.20 -16.09
N PHE A 279 4.39 25.84 -15.94
CA PHE A 279 4.82 24.82 -14.99
C PHE A 279 5.45 25.45 -13.74
N VAL A 280 5.30 24.81 -12.59
CA VAL A 280 5.79 25.36 -11.32
C VAL A 280 7.31 25.54 -11.35
N GLY A 281 7.76 26.76 -11.10
CA GLY A 281 9.17 27.15 -11.13
C GLY A 281 9.36 28.52 -11.75
N ARG A 282 10.46 29.20 -11.44
CA ARG A 282 10.76 30.48 -12.08
C ARG A 282 11.07 30.23 -13.56
N GLY A 283 10.55 31.09 -14.43
CA GLY A 283 10.86 31.10 -15.86
C GLY A 283 10.37 29.89 -16.64
N ASN A 284 9.33 29.17 -16.22
CA ASN A 284 8.70 28.09 -17.00
C ASN A 284 7.36 28.59 -17.56
N LYS A 285 7.39 29.20 -18.75
CA LYS A 285 6.19 29.72 -19.40
C LYS A 285 5.63 28.73 -20.43
N LYS A 286 4.34 28.86 -20.70
CA LYS A 286 3.64 28.18 -21.80
C LYS A 286 4.37 28.35 -23.13
N ASP A 287 4.31 27.31 -23.97
CA ASP A 287 4.86 27.19 -25.32
C ASP A 287 6.39 27.18 -25.44
N GLU A 288 7.13 27.24 -24.34
CA GLU A 288 8.58 27.11 -24.35
C GLU A 288 9.03 25.64 -24.39
N LYS A 289 10.08 25.37 -25.17
CA LYS A 289 10.75 24.05 -25.20
C LYS A 289 11.54 23.85 -23.92
N ARG A 290 11.23 22.78 -23.20
CA ARG A 290 11.87 22.44 -21.93
C ARG A 290 12.28 20.98 -21.86
N ALA A 291 13.35 20.73 -21.12
CA ALA A 291 13.86 19.41 -20.82
C ALA A 291 13.24 18.88 -19.52
N ILE A 292 12.72 17.66 -19.53
CA ILE A 292 12.20 17.00 -18.33
C ILE A 292 13.32 16.23 -17.65
N LYS A 293 13.58 16.53 -16.37
CA LYS A 293 14.52 15.78 -15.53
C LYS A 293 13.77 15.19 -14.33
N LEU A 294 14.02 13.92 -14.05
CA LEU A 294 13.48 13.22 -12.89
C LEU A 294 14.50 13.26 -11.75
N LYS A 295 14.07 13.68 -10.56
CA LYS A 295 14.85 13.54 -9.33
C LYS A 295 14.21 12.49 -8.46
N GLU A 296 15.00 11.56 -7.94
CA GLU A 296 14.43 10.54 -7.07
C GLU A 296 14.12 11.11 -5.69
N ILE A 297 12.94 10.79 -5.14
CA ILE A 297 12.55 11.17 -3.77
C ILE A 297 12.73 9.96 -2.82
N GLY A 298 12.32 8.78 -3.28
CA GLY A 298 12.27 7.52 -2.51
C GLY A 298 10.87 7.21 -1.94
N PRO A 299 10.66 6.07 -1.24
CA PRO A 299 11.58 4.94 -1.04
C PRO A 299 11.73 4.05 -2.29
N ARG A 300 12.77 3.22 -2.33
CA ARG A 300 12.93 2.14 -3.33
C ARG A 300 12.43 0.84 -2.74
N MET A 301 11.63 0.09 -3.49
CA MET A 301 11.22 -1.26 -3.10
C MET A 301 11.22 -2.20 -4.29
N GLU A 302 11.64 -3.43 -4.06
CA GLU A 302 11.48 -4.56 -4.96
C GLU A 302 10.45 -5.51 -4.35
N LEU A 303 9.37 -5.77 -5.08
CA LEU A 303 8.21 -6.52 -4.61
C LEU A 303 8.02 -7.79 -5.46
N SER A 304 7.86 -8.94 -4.82
CA SER A 304 7.45 -10.20 -5.45
C SER A 304 5.98 -10.50 -5.12
N LEU A 305 5.19 -10.89 -6.12
CA LEU A 305 3.76 -11.18 -5.93
C LEU A 305 3.58 -12.64 -5.50
N VAL A 306 3.28 -12.86 -4.22
CA VAL A 306 3.17 -14.22 -3.67
C VAL A 306 1.80 -14.82 -3.94
N LYS A 307 0.73 -14.09 -3.59
CA LYS A 307 -0.65 -14.58 -3.73
C LYS A 307 -1.66 -13.46 -3.90
N ILE A 308 -2.79 -13.78 -4.52
CA ILE A 308 -3.96 -12.91 -4.68
C ILE A 308 -5.15 -13.58 -4.02
N THR A 309 -5.85 -12.86 -3.15
CA THR A 309 -7.04 -13.37 -2.46
C THR A 309 -8.25 -12.48 -2.73
N THR A 310 -9.46 -13.06 -2.77
CA THR A 310 -10.70 -12.29 -3.00
C THR A 310 -11.07 -11.44 -1.79
N GLY A 311 -10.74 -11.90 -0.58
CA GLY A 311 -11.11 -11.26 0.68
C GLY A 311 -9.98 -10.44 1.28
N LEU A 312 -10.34 -9.62 2.26
CA LEU A 312 -9.40 -8.94 3.15
C LEU A 312 -9.32 -9.69 4.48
N ALA A 313 -8.10 -9.95 4.96
CA ALA A 313 -7.87 -10.58 6.25
C ALA A 313 -8.60 -9.81 7.37
N GLY A 314 -9.41 -10.50 8.17
CA GLY A 314 -10.18 -9.88 9.26
C GLY A 314 -11.44 -9.13 8.82
N SER A 315 -11.86 -9.26 7.55
CA SER A 315 -13.15 -8.74 7.06
C SER A 315 -14.35 -9.58 7.41
N GLN A 316 -14.13 -10.80 7.89
CA GLN A 316 -15.14 -11.61 8.52
C GLN A 316 -14.76 -11.75 10.00
N PRO A 317 -15.72 -11.66 10.93
CA PRO A 317 -15.47 -11.97 12.32
C PRO A 317 -14.84 -13.37 12.42
N LYS A 318 -13.90 -13.54 13.35
CA LYS A 318 -13.45 -14.89 13.72
C LYS A 318 -14.66 -15.57 14.34
N LYS A 319 -15.40 -16.37 13.56
CA LYS A 319 -16.29 -17.35 14.18
C LYS A 319 -15.40 -18.30 14.98
N HIS A 320 -15.76 -18.52 16.24
CA HIS A 320 -14.97 -19.24 17.22
C HIS A 320 -14.43 -20.57 16.66
N GLY A 321 -13.20 -20.92 16.99
CA GLY A 321 -12.55 -22.18 16.60
C GLY A 321 -11.78 -22.17 15.28
N LEU A 322 -12.17 -21.37 14.29
CA LEU A 322 -11.49 -21.42 12.98
C LEU A 322 -10.18 -20.62 12.98
N GLY A 323 -9.05 -21.33 13.19
CA GLY A 323 -7.68 -20.81 13.07
C GLY A 323 -7.26 -20.36 11.66
N GLY A 324 -8.22 -20.07 10.78
CA GLY A 324 -7.99 -19.60 9.42
C GLY A 324 -7.77 -18.10 9.35
N ASN A 325 -6.76 -17.66 8.60
CA ASN A 325 -6.69 -16.28 8.13
C ASN A 325 -7.91 -16.06 7.20
N ASN A 326 -8.92 -15.31 7.64
CA ASN A 326 -10.15 -14.98 6.91
C ASN A 326 -9.89 -14.17 5.61
N GLU A 327 -9.11 -14.72 4.67
CA GLU A 327 -8.59 -14.04 3.48
C GLU A 327 -9.43 -14.32 2.22
N GLY A 328 -10.50 -15.11 2.34
CA GLY A 328 -11.33 -15.51 1.20
C GLY A 328 -10.63 -16.49 0.26
N GLU A 329 -11.13 -16.61 -0.96
CA GLU A 329 -10.62 -17.55 -1.95
C GLU A 329 -9.29 -17.06 -2.55
N VAL A 330 -8.34 -17.97 -2.73
CA VAL A 330 -7.04 -17.67 -3.36
C VAL A 330 -7.20 -17.78 -4.87
N LEU A 331 -7.10 -16.66 -5.59
CA LEU A 331 -7.20 -16.59 -7.05
C LEU A 331 -5.90 -16.96 -7.75
N PHE A 332 -4.77 -16.63 -7.13
CA PHE A 332 -3.44 -16.87 -7.68
C PHE A 332 -2.44 -17.11 -6.55
N HIS A 333 -1.51 -18.01 -6.77
CA HIS A 333 -0.36 -18.23 -5.91
C HIS A 333 0.85 -18.53 -6.80
N GLU A 334 1.99 -17.92 -6.52
CA GLU A 334 3.18 -18.05 -7.38
C GLU A 334 3.81 -19.46 -7.29
N TYR A 335 4.01 -19.96 -6.06
CA TYR A 335 4.67 -21.24 -5.82
C TYR A 335 3.74 -22.46 -5.91
N ILE A 336 2.43 -22.28 -5.68
CA ILE A 336 1.48 -23.39 -5.52
C ILE A 336 0.45 -23.34 -6.64
N ASN A 337 0.58 -24.25 -7.61
CA ASN A 337 -0.36 -24.38 -8.71
C ASN A 337 -1.30 -25.57 -8.45
N LYS A 338 -2.57 -25.28 -8.14
CA LYS A 338 -3.60 -26.31 -7.98
C LYS A 338 -4.10 -26.79 -9.33
N SER A 339 -4.51 -28.06 -9.41
CA SER A 339 -5.08 -28.60 -10.64
C SER A 339 -6.44 -27.96 -10.94
N LYS A 340 -6.83 -27.88 -12.22
CA LYS A 340 -8.13 -27.28 -12.62
C LYS A 340 -9.33 -28.00 -12.00
N ARG A 341 -9.20 -29.30 -11.69
CA ARG A 341 -10.23 -30.10 -11.01
C ARG A 341 -10.34 -29.69 -9.54
N GLU A 342 -9.22 -29.64 -8.83
CA GLU A 342 -9.17 -29.18 -7.43
C GLU A 342 -9.71 -27.76 -7.26
N VAL A 343 -9.37 -26.82 -8.16
CA VAL A 343 -9.89 -25.44 -8.10
C VAL A 343 -11.42 -25.44 -8.25
N LYS A 344 -11.98 -26.26 -9.14
CA LYS A 344 -13.44 -26.36 -9.32
C LYS A 344 -14.12 -27.00 -8.11
N ASP A 345 -13.52 -28.03 -7.52
CA ASP A 345 -14.07 -28.70 -6.35
C ASP A 345 -13.98 -27.80 -5.10
N LEU A 346 -12.90 -27.05 -4.95
CA LEU A 346 -12.77 -26.02 -3.90
C LEU A 346 -13.80 -24.90 -4.09
N ALA A 347 -14.02 -24.43 -5.32
CA ALA A 347 -15.04 -23.42 -5.61
C ALA A 347 -16.45 -23.92 -5.28
N LYS A 348 -16.78 -25.16 -5.65
CA LYS A 348 -18.07 -25.80 -5.30
C LYS A 348 -18.26 -25.87 -3.79
N LYS A 349 -17.28 -26.43 -3.05
CA LYS A 349 -17.31 -26.50 -1.59
C LYS A 349 -17.51 -25.12 -0.96
N HIS A 350 -16.87 -24.09 -1.50
CA HIS A 350 -17.02 -22.72 -1.02
C HIS A 350 -18.41 -22.14 -1.31
N THR A 351 -18.99 -22.41 -2.49
CA THR A 351 -20.37 -21.99 -2.81
C THR A 351 -21.41 -22.72 -1.96
N GLU A 352 -21.22 -24.01 -1.73
CA GLU A 352 -22.08 -24.85 -0.88
C GLU A 352 -22.02 -24.36 0.57
N ARG A 353 -20.82 -24.09 1.10
CA ARG A 353 -20.64 -23.53 2.45
C ARG A 353 -21.30 -22.16 2.60
N LYS A 354 -21.18 -21.28 1.59
CA LYS A 354 -21.85 -19.98 1.60
C LYS A 354 -23.37 -20.10 1.56
N ALA A 355 -23.90 -21.02 0.76
CA ALA A 355 -25.32 -21.27 0.67
C ALA A 355 -25.88 -21.83 1.99
N GLU A 356 -25.16 -22.75 2.64
CA GLU A 356 -25.56 -23.32 3.93
C GLU A 356 -25.58 -22.27 5.04
N VAL A 357 -24.53 -21.45 5.13
CA VAL A 357 -24.48 -20.33 6.11
C VAL A 357 -25.62 -19.33 5.86
N ALA A 358 -25.92 -19.02 4.59
CA ALA A 358 -27.04 -18.13 4.25
C ALA A 358 -28.40 -18.74 4.59
N ARG A 359 -28.56 -20.07 4.47
CA ARG A 359 -29.79 -20.78 4.85
C ARG A 359 -29.99 -20.75 6.36
N ARG A 360 -28.94 -21.05 7.14
CA ARG A 360 -28.96 -20.98 8.61
C ARG A 360 -29.30 -19.58 9.10
N ARG A 361 -28.71 -18.55 8.49
CA ARG A 361 -29.00 -17.15 8.84
C ARG A 361 -30.46 -16.77 8.59
N LYS A 362 -31.04 -17.17 7.45
CA LYS A 362 -32.47 -16.90 7.16
C LYS A 362 -33.41 -17.60 8.12
N GLU A 363 -33.10 -18.83 8.52
CA GLU A 363 -33.89 -19.57 9.49
C GLU A 363 -33.85 -18.93 10.88
N GLN A 364 -32.67 -18.45 11.29
CA GLN A 364 -32.48 -17.73 12.53
C GLN A 364 -33.20 -16.37 12.52
N GLU A 365 -33.07 -15.57 11.46
CA GLU A 365 -33.79 -14.30 11.29
C GLU A 365 -35.32 -14.52 11.37
N ALA A 366 -35.85 -15.57 10.73
CA ALA A 366 -37.27 -15.92 10.81
C ALA A 366 -37.71 -16.37 12.22
N ASN A 367 -36.85 -17.10 12.94
CA ASN A 367 -37.12 -17.52 14.33
C ASN A 367 -37.10 -16.33 15.30
N VAL A 368 -36.17 -15.39 15.13
CA VAL A 368 -36.11 -14.15 15.91
C VAL A 368 -37.32 -13.27 15.63
N GLU A 369 -37.71 -13.11 14.35
CA GLU A 369 -38.89 -12.34 13.98
C GLU A 369 -40.18 -12.97 14.53
N ARG A 370 -40.28 -14.30 14.54
CA ARG A 370 -41.41 -15.01 15.19
C ARG A 370 -41.43 -14.75 16.69
N LYS A 371 -40.31 -14.92 17.39
CA LYS A 371 -40.19 -14.63 18.83
C LYS A 371 -40.54 -13.18 19.15
N ARG A 372 -40.14 -12.23 18.29
CA ARG A 372 -40.45 -10.80 18.45
C ARG A 372 -41.94 -10.53 18.30
N LYS A 373 -42.60 -11.08 17.27
CA LYS A 373 -44.06 -10.96 17.08
C LYS A 373 -44.83 -11.57 18.24
N ASP A 374 -44.43 -12.76 18.71
CA ASP A 374 -45.06 -13.40 19.87
C ASP A 374 -44.90 -12.54 21.16
N LYS A 375 -43.76 -11.85 21.33
CA LYS A 375 -43.51 -10.90 22.45
C LYS A 375 -44.38 -9.63 22.33
N GLU A 376 -44.51 -9.07 21.12
CA GLU A 376 -45.39 -7.93 20.84
C GLU A 376 -46.87 -8.27 21.11
N ASP A 377 -47.33 -9.45 20.70
CA ASP A 377 -48.69 -9.93 20.94
C ASP A 377 -48.99 -10.20 22.43
N ARG A 378 -48.01 -10.69 23.20
CA ARG A 378 -48.13 -10.85 24.67
C ARG A 378 -48.17 -9.50 25.39
N LYS A 379 -47.36 -8.52 24.96
CA LYS A 379 -47.42 -7.14 25.47
C LYS A 379 -48.78 -6.49 25.18
N ALA A 380 -49.34 -6.71 23.98
CA ALA A 380 -50.67 -6.19 23.61
C ALA A 380 -51.82 -6.82 24.43
N LYS A 381 -51.64 -8.05 24.94
CA LYS A 381 -52.59 -8.75 25.82
C LYS A 381 -52.45 -8.39 27.31
N GLY A 382 -51.52 -7.50 27.68
CA GLY A 382 -51.42 -6.95 29.04
C GLY A 382 -50.67 -7.82 30.06
N GLU A 383 -49.91 -8.84 29.63
CA GLU A 383 -48.98 -9.55 30.50
C GLU A 383 -47.74 -8.67 30.79
N GLN A 384 -47.34 -8.57 32.06
CA GLN A 384 -46.06 -7.95 32.44
C GLN A 384 -44.92 -8.79 31.88
N VAL A 385 -44.29 -8.29 30.82
CA VAL A 385 -43.07 -8.86 30.26
C VAL A 385 -41.91 -8.10 30.88
N GLU A 386 -41.07 -8.76 31.66
CA GLU A 386 -39.83 -8.19 32.22
C GLU A 386 -38.98 -7.57 31.08
N GLU A 387 -38.54 -6.34 31.30
CA GLU A 387 -37.78 -5.51 30.35
C GLU A 387 -36.28 -5.86 30.32
N GLU A 388 -35.85 -7.00 30.88
CA GLU A 388 -34.42 -7.36 30.94
C GLU A 388 -33.88 -7.99 29.65
N ASP A 389 -34.74 -8.45 28.73
CA ASP A 389 -34.32 -8.91 27.40
C ASP A 389 -34.67 -7.86 26.33
N GLU A 390 -33.97 -6.71 26.34
CA GLU A 390 -33.71 -6.02 25.08
C GLU A 390 -32.81 -6.96 24.28
N VAL A 391 -33.42 -7.77 23.41
CA VAL A 391 -32.67 -8.47 22.36
C VAL A 391 -32.17 -7.37 21.45
N ASP A 392 -30.99 -6.84 21.78
CA ASP A 392 -30.27 -5.93 20.92
C ASP A 392 -30.07 -6.69 19.60
N GLU A 393 -30.38 -6.09 18.45
CA GLU A 393 -30.15 -6.75 17.16
C GLU A 393 -28.64 -7.11 16.99
N GLU A 394 -27.77 -6.55 17.83
CA GLU A 394 -26.35 -6.89 17.97
C GLU A 394 -26.07 -8.19 18.77
N GLU A 395 -26.94 -8.63 19.71
CA GLU A 395 -26.72 -9.87 20.50
C GLU A 395 -26.98 -11.16 19.70
N VAL A 396 -27.73 -11.09 18.60
CA VAL A 396 -27.99 -12.25 17.72
C VAL A 396 -26.72 -12.72 16.99
N ASP A 397 -25.72 -11.85 16.86
CA ASP A 397 -24.40 -12.21 16.30
C ASP A 397 -23.48 -12.83 17.39
N ASP A 398 -23.72 -12.52 18.66
CA ASP A 398 -22.93 -13.00 19.81
C ASP A 398 -23.45 -14.35 20.37
N GLU A 399 -24.77 -14.64 20.33
CA GLU A 399 -25.35 -15.96 20.68
C GLU A 399 -25.06 -17.05 19.60
N PHE A 400 -24.35 -16.69 18.52
CA PHE A 400 -23.76 -17.65 17.58
C PHE A 400 -22.43 -18.24 18.12
N GLY A 401 -21.84 -17.66 19.16
CA GLY A 401 -20.51 -18.03 19.66
C GLY A 401 -20.46 -19.24 20.60
N GLU A 402 -21.58 -19.65 21.20
CA GLU A 402 -21.57 -20.54 22.37
C GLU A 402 -22.02 -21.99 22.10
N MET A 403 -22.68 -22.28 20.96
CA MET A 403 -22.93 -23.67 20.56
C MET A 403 -21.75 -24.23 19.76
N GLY A 404 -20.95 -25.08 20.42
CA GLY A 404 -19.82 -25.80 19.84
C GLY A 404 -20.16 -26.51 18.54
N ASP A 405 -19.30 -26.32 17.53
CA ASP A 405 -19.34 -26.98 16.24
C ASP A 405 -18.87 -28.45 16.41
N PRO A 406 -19.55 -29.46 15.86
CA PRO A 406 -19.06 -30.85 15.81
C PRO A 406 -17.80 -31.04 14.94
N GLU A 407 -16.97 -30.00 14.77
CA GLU A 407 -15.64 -30.04 14.15
C GLU A 407 -14.53 -30.53 15.14
N GLU A 408 -14.83 -30.77 16.43
CA GLU A 408 -13.82 -31.22 17.42
C GLU A 408 -13.26 -32.64 17.21
N ASP A 409 -13.92 -33.53 16.45
CA ASP A 409 -13.51 -34.94 16.36
C ASP A 409 -12.50 -35.28 15.23
N LEU A 410 -12.16 -34.33 14.33
CA LEU A 410 -11.29 -34.61 13.18
C LEU A 410 -9.93 -33.91 13.20
N GLU A 411 -9.71 -32.92 14.08
CA GLU A 411 -8.41 -32.24 14.23
C GLU A 411 -7.52 -32.81 15.34
N ASN A 412 -8.00 -33.81 16.10
CA ASN A 412 -7.21 -34.57 17.09
C ASN A 412 -6.43 -35.77 16.52
N LEU A 413 -6.25 -35.85 15.19
CA LEU A 413 -5.31 -36.80 14.60
C LEU A 413 -3.94 -36.12 14.47
N ASP A 414 -3.15 -36.37 15.51
CA ASP A 414 -1.79 -35.91 15.74
C ASP A 414 -0.93 -35.84 14.48
N PHE A 415 -0.33 -34.67 14.32
CA PHE A 415 0.83 -34.39 13.50
C PHE A 415 2.05 -35.00 14.20
N ASP A 416 2.34 -36.28 13.95
CA ASP A 416 3.64 -36.86 14.31
C ASP A 416 4.70 -36.29 13.37
N GLU A 417 5.44 -35.33 13.93
CA GLU A 417 6.66 -34.73 13.42
C GLU A 417 7.74 -35.85 13.32
N PRO A 418 8.31 -36.15 12.14
CA PRO A 418 9.40 -37.12 12.08
C PRO A 418 10.65 -36.49 12.70
N SER A 419 10.99 -36.92 13.91
CA SER A 419 12.25 -36.63 14.57
C SER A 419 13.41 -37.27 13.82
N GLU A 420 14.35 -36.45 13.34
CA GLU A 420 15.67 -36.88 12.90
C GLU A 420 16.54 -37.19 14.13
N GLU A 421 16.81 -38.46 14.40
CA GLU A 421 17.99 -38.89 15.16
C GLU A 421 18.64 -40.10 14.45
N GLU A 422 19.95 -39.98 14.26
CA GLU A 422 20.87 -40.96 13.65
C GLU A 422 21.14 -42.14 14.60
N GLU A 423 21.43 -43.33 14.06
CA GLU A 423 22.69 -44.08 14.26
C GLU A 423 22.58 -45.61 13.98
N GLU A 424 23.55 -46.07 13.18
CA GLU A 424 24.36 -47.29 13.29
C GLU A 424 23.76 -48.70 13.51
N SER A 425 23.89 -49.48 12.42
CA SER A 425 24.72 -50.70 12.28
C SER A 425 24.45 -52.01 13.06
N GLU A 426 24.65 -53.10 12.30
CA GLU A 426 25.02 -54.48 12.69
C GLU A 426 23.97 -55.35 13.41
N SER A 427 23.88 -56.67 13.20
CA SER A 427 24.39 -57.64 12.23
C SER A 427 23.74 -59.00 12.57
N GLU A 428 23.66 -59.92 11.60
CA GLU A 428 23.71 -61.40 11.75
C GLU A 428 22.58 -62.14 12.54
N SER A 429 22.07 -63.32 12.18
CA SER A 429 22.40 -64.30 11.13
C SER A 429 21.30 -65.38 10.96
N ASP A 430 21.44 -66.17 9.87
CA ASP A 430 21.19 -67.63 9.73
C ASP A 430 19.75 -68.21 9.56
N ASP A 431 19.48 -69.22 8.71
CA ASP A 431 20.27 -69.99 7.74
C ASP A 431 19.35 -70.81 6.77
N ASN A 432 19.89 -71.08 5.57
CA ASN A 432 19.80 -72.23 4.65
C ASN A 432 18.51 -72.88 4.05
N SER A 433 18.56 -72.87 2.70
CA SER A 433 18.53 -74.01 1.75
C SER A 433 17.21 -74.56 1.16
N SER A 434 17.10 -74.50 -0.17
CA SER A 434 17.02 -75.69 -1.06
C SER A 434 16.84 -75.35 -2.56
N ASN A 435 17.97 -75.32 -3.27
CA ASN A 435 18.25 -76.07 -4.52
C ASN A 435 17.11 -76.41 -5.51
N LYS A 436 17.15 -75.86 -6.74
CA LYS A 436 17.26 -76.66 -7.99
C LYS A 436 17.38 -75.79 -9.25
N LYS A 437 18.56 -75.87 -9.90
CA LYS A 437 18.74 -75.63 -11.34
C LYS A 437 18.17 -76.82 -12.13
N ALA A 438 17.46 -76.55 -13.22
CA ALA A 438 17.37 -77.45 -14.36
C ALA A 438 17.30 -76.64 -15.67
N LYS A 439 18.21 -77.00 -16.59
CA LYS A 439 18.41 -76.53 -17.97
C LYS A 439 17.20 -76.81 -18.88
N THR A 440 17.23 -76.14 -20.05
CA THR A 440 16.73 -76.46 -21.43
C THR A 440 15.78 -75.37 -21.91
N SER A 441 15.95 -74.68 -23.04
CA SER A 441 16.80 -74.83 -24.23
C SER A 441 17.02 -73.48 -24.89
#